data_AF-A0A843YKB4-F1
#
_entry.id   AF-A0A843YKB4-F1
#
_cell.length_a   1.000
_cell.length_b   1.000
_cell.length_c   1.000
_cell.angle_alpha   90.00
_cell.angle_beta   90.00
_cell.angle_gamma   90.00
#
_symmetry.space_group_name_H-M   'P 1'
#
loop_
_entity.id
_entity.type
_entity.pdbx_description
1 polymer ?
#
loop_
_entity_poly.entity_id
_entity_poly.type
_entity_poly.pdbx_seq_one_letter_code
_entity_poly.pdbx_strand_id
1 'polypeptide(L)'
;MEREMKRSSSAAIAMLLSTTGLASADVPNVVTDIAPVHGLVSRVMAGVGEPSLLVRPGSSPHGYSMRPSEARALDQANLVFWVGHELTPWLEGPIEELGGDAHVIELLEAKGTVHHDFRTGATFEAHDHGDHDEHGHEDHEEHAHDDHGHDDHDDHAHDDHGHDDHDDHAHDDHGHDDHDDHAHEEHGRDDHEEHAHDDHGQDDHDHDGLDPHAWLAPENGKAWLSAIAEELSELDPENAATYAANAAAGQAEIDAVVASLRPDLALVAETPFVVFHDAYQYFEHSFDLAAAGAISLGDAARPSAARLAEIHETVRELGVVCVFSEPQYNQSLVHSVAEAGDIKELVMDPLGFEIALGAAFYPNLLQDLGASLAACK
;
A
#
# COMPACT_ATOMS: atom_id res chain seq x y z
N MET A 1 26.61 100.78 13.17
CA MET A 1 25.59 100.36 12.19
C MET A 1 25.41 98.86 12.36
N GLU A 2 24.20 98.47 12.76
CA GLU A 2 23.78 97.12 13.11
C GLU A 2 24.03 96.10 11.99
N ARG A 3 24.30 94.84 12.37
CA ARG A 3 23.66 93.67 11.75
C ARG A 3 23.90 92.41 12.59
N GLU A 4 22.79 91.83 13.04
CA GLU A 4 22.69 90.48 13.61
C GLU A 4 23.29 89.43 12.68
N MET A 5 23.87 88.37 13.26
CA MET A 5 23.94 87.07 12.58
C MET A 5 23.65 85.92 13.54
N LYS A 6 22.48 85.35 13.28
CA LYS A 6 21.77 84.20 13.83
C LYS A 6 22.63 83.06 14.41
N ARG A 7 22.19 82.59 15.59
CA ARG A 7 22.50 81.27 16.15
C ARG A 7 22.01 80.17 15.20
N SER A 8 22.91 79.31 14.73
CA SER A 8 22.57 78.10 14.00
C SER A 8 22.48 76.94 15.00
N SER A 9 21.27 76.50 15.31
CA SER A 9 21.04 75.26 16.06
C SER A 9 21.21 74.06 15.11
N SER A 10 22.23 73.26 15.33
CA SER A 10 22.39 71.96 14.68
C SER A 10 21.41 70.96 15.32
N ALA A 11 20.36 70.59 14.59
CA ALA A 11 19.50 69.46 14.95
C ALA A 11 20.19 68.16 14.49
N ALA A 12 20.65 67.35 15.44
CA ALA A 12 21.12 66.00 15.16
C ALA A 12 19.89 65.09 14.97
N ILE A 13 19.67 64.67 13.73
CA ILE A 13 18.66 63.64 13.40
C ILE A 13 19.30 62.29 13.73
N ALA A 14 18.87 61.68 14.82
CA ALA A 14 19.20 60.29 15.13
C ALA A 14 18.31 59.38 14.26
N MET A 15 18.89 58.85 13.19
CA MET A 15 18.28 57.79 12.38
C MET A 15 18.30 56.49 13.19
N LEU A 16 17.17 56.12 13.79
CA LEU A 16 16.98 54.77 14.32
C LEU A 16 16.93 53.80 13.13
N LEU A 17 18.01 53.04 12.92
CA LEU A 17 17.96 51.82 12.12
C LEU A 17 17.16 50.80 12.94
N SER A 18 15.88 50.65 12.61
CA SER A 18 15.10 49.49 13.02
C SER A 18 15.67 48.26 12.30
N THR A 19 16.50 47.49 12.98
CA THR A 19 16.84 46.13 12.55
C THR A 19 15.58 45.29 12.72
N THR A 20 14.79 45.16 11.67
CA THR A 20 13.79 44.10 11.57
C THR A 20 14.54 42.78 11.58
N GLY A 21 14.59 42.11 12.73
CA GLY A 21 14.98 40.72 12.78
C GLY A 21 14.03 39.95 11.87
N LEU A 22 14.58 39.18 10.93
CA LEU A 22 13.82 38.13 10.27
C LEU A 22 13.43 37.17 11.39
N ALA A 23 12.17 37.22 11.83
CA ALA A 23 11.61 36.11 12.58
C ALA A 23 11.71 34.90 11.65
N SER A 24 12.50 33.90 12.04
CA SER A 24 12.41 32.59 11.40
C SER A 24 11.08 32.03 11.86
N ALA A 25 10.12 31.87 10.96
CA ALA A 25 8.91 31.13 11.25
C ALA A 25 9.32 29.72 11.75
N ASP A 26 8.69 29.24 12.81
CA ASP A 26 8.87 27.85 13.25
C ASP A 26 8.12 26.96 12.26
N VAL A 27 8.84 26.50 11.24
CA VAL A 27 8.33 25.59 10.21
C VAL A 27 7.88 24.28 10.89
N PRO A 28 6.70 23.75 10.58
CA PRO A 28 6.22 22.53 11.20
C PRO A 28 7.13 21.34 10.88
N ASN A 29 7.33 20.47 11.86
CA ASN A 29 7.95 19.18 11.64
C ASN A 29 6.96 18.28 10.91
N VAL A 30 7.28 17.93 9.67
CA VAL A 30 6.43 17.09 8.82
C VAL A 30 7.03 15.70 8.68
N VAL A 31 6.20 14.68 8.81
CA VAL A 31 6.57 13.27 8.60
C VAL A 31 5.79 12.71 7.42
N THR A 32 6.45 11.85 6.65
CA THR A 32 5.88 11.16 5.50
C THR A 32 6.18 9.67 5.57
N ASP A 33 5.26 8.85 5.07
CA ASP A 33 5.40 7.39 5.05
C ASP A 33 6.43 6.91 4.02
N ILE A 34 6.23 7.23 2.73
CA ILE A 34 6.98 6.69 1.59
C ILE A 34 7.68 7.80 0.78
N ALA A 35 8.70 7.41 0.02
CA ALA A 35 9.52 8.35 -0.77
C ALA A 35 8.72 9.19 -1.80
N PRO A 36 7.71 8.66 -2.51
CA PRO A 36 6.84 9.46 -3.37
C PRO A 36 6.12 10.59 -2.64
N VAL A 37 5.52 10.30 -1.48
CA VAL A 37 4.83 11.28 -0.63
C VAL A 37 5.83 12.30 -0.07
N HIS A 38 6.99 11.83 0.41
CA HIS A 38 8.10 12.70 0.80
C HIS A 38 8.50 13.67 -0.32
N GLY A 39 8.57 13.20 -1.57
CA GLY A 39 8.88 14.01 -2.74
C GLY A 39 7.87 15.13 -2.99
N LEU A 40 6.58 14.81 -2.91
CA LEU A 40 5.49 15.78 -3.05
C LEU A 40 5.52 16.82 -1.93
N VAL A 41 5.67 16.39 -0.68
CA VAL A 41 5.76 17.30 0.47
C VAL A 41 7.01 18.17 0.39
N SER A 42 8.16 17.60 0.00
CA SER A 42 9.40 18.35 -0.25
C SER A 42 9.22 19.40 -1.35
N ARG A 43 8.42 19.10 -2.38
CA ARG A 43 8.13 20.05 -3.46
C ARG A 43 7.35 21.24 -2.96
N VAL A 44 6.37 21.03 -2.08
CA VAL A 44 5.57 22.09 -1.46
C VAL A 44 6.39 22.90 -0.45
N MET A 45 7.18 22.23 0.39
CA MET A 45 8.02 22.86 1.41
C MET A 45 9.30 23.51 0.87
N ALA A 46 9.57 23.45 -0.44
CA ALA A 46 10.80 23.92 -1.05
C ALA A 46 11.14 25.37 -0.66
N GLY A 47 12.32 25.56 -0.03
CA GLY A 47 12.79 26.85 0.46
C GLY A 47 12.29 27.25 1.85
N VAL A 48 11.45 26.42 2.48
CA VAL A 48 10.89 26.62 3.82
C VAL A 48 11.40 25.55 4.78
N GLY A 49 11.29 24.27 4.43
CA GLY A 49 11.77 23.14 5.24
C GLY A 49 11.83 21.83 4.46
N GLU A 50 12.12 20.73 5.15
CA GLU A 50 12.16 19.38 4.58
C GLU A 50 11.43 18.40 5.51
N PRO A 51 10.60 17.50 4.95
CA PRO A 51 9.93 16.47 5.74
C PRO A 51 10.90 15.35 6.16
N SER A 52 10.52 14.59 7.19
CA SER A 52 11.15 13.31 7.53
C SER A 52 10.45 12.16 6.81
N LEU A 53 11.20 11.10 6.47
CA LEU A 53 10.70 9.88 5.82
C LEU A 53 10.74 8.70 6.78
N LEU A 54 9.66 7.93 6.88
CA LEU A 54 9.56 6.74 7.72
C LEU A 54 10.08 5.48 7.02
N VAL A 55 9.47 5.09 5.90
CA VAL A 55 9.85 3.91 5.13
C VAL A 55 11.07 4.25 4.27
N ARG A 56 12.18 3.58 4.57
CA ARG A 56 13.45 3.86 3.88
C ARG A 56 13.39 3.45 2.42
N PRO A 57 14.08 4.20 1.53
CA PRO A 57 14.27 3.77 0.15
C PRO A 57 14.77 2.33 0.07
N GLY A 58 14.15 1.54 -0.80
CA GLY A 58 14.46 0.12 -1.02
C GLY A 58 13.80 -0.85 -0.04
N SER A 59 13.00 -0.35 0.92
CA SER A 59 12.11 -1.18 1.74
C SER A 59 10.70 -1.18 1.15
N SER A 60 9.99 -2.30 1.27
CA SER A 60 8.55 -2.34 0.93
C SER A 60 7.73 -1.67 2.04
N PRO A 61 6.76 -0.79 1.70
CA PRO A 61 5.88 -0.15 2.68
C PRO A 61 4.88 -1.13 3.28
N HIS A 62 4.57 -2.23 2.59
CA HIS A 62 3.58 -3.24 3.00
C HIS A 62 3.99 -4.07 4.22
N GLY A 63 5.29 -4.06 4.55
CA GLY A 63 5.85 -4.80 5.67
C GLY A 63 7.16 -4.20 6.14
N TYR A 64 7.07 -3.15 6.96
CA TYR A 64 8.23 -2.43 7.47
C TYR A 64 8.29 -2.45 9.00
N SER A 65 9.51 -2.51 9.55
CA SER A 65 9.74 -2.42 10.98
C SER A 65 10.38 -1.08 11.31
N MET A 66 9.62 -0.22 11.98
CA MET A 66 10.04 1.13 12.33
C MET A 66 11.25 1.13 13.25
N ARG A 67 12.22 2.01 12.96
CA ARG A 67 13.43 2.18 13.78
C ARG A 67 13.22 3.24 14.85
N PRO A 68 14.03 3.23 15.93
CA PRO A 68 13.92 4.24 16.99
C PRO A 68 14.05 5.70 16.51
N SER A 69 14.81 5.95 15.45
CA SER A 69 14.93 7.29 14.86
C SER A 69 13.66 7.73 14.12
N GLU A 70 12.96 6.79 13.49
CA GLU A 70 11.70 7.02 12.77
C GLU A 70 10.56 7.24 13.78
N ALA A 71 10.51 6.42 14.84
CA ALA A 71 9.61 6.62 15.97
C ALA A 71 9.78 8.02 16.61
N ARG A 72 11.03 8.47 16.76
CA ARG A 72 11.31 9.82 17.28
C ARG A 72 10.88 10.93 16.31
N ALA A 73 11.00 10.71 15.00
CA ALA A 73 10.51 11.70 14.03
C ALA A 73 8.98 11.83 14.14
N LEU A 74 8.27 10.71 14.30
CA LEU A 74 6.83 10.67 14.49
C LEU A 74 6.39 11.35 15.81
N ASP A 75 7.08 11.07 16.92
CA ASP A 75 6.87 11.73 18.22
C ASP A 75 7.04 13.25 18.20
N GLN A 76 7.84 13.75 17.25
CA GLN A 76 8.12 15.18 17.11
C GLN A 76 7.30 15.85 16.00
N ALA A 77 6.44 15.10 15.32
CA ALA A 77 5.66 15.57 14.19
C ALA A 77 4.61 16.60 14.63
N ASN A 78 4.44 17.63 13.82
CA ASN A 78 3.26 18.49 13.87
C ASN A 78 2.23 18.05 12.83
N LEU A 79 2.70 17.44 11.74
CA LEU A 79 1.88 16.99 10.61
C LEU A 79 2.43 15.67 10.07
N VAL A 80 1.55 14.72 9.79
CA VAL A 80 1.88 13.44 9.16
C VAL A 80 1.07 13.33 7.88
N PHE A 81 1.75 13.19 6.74
CA PHE A 81 1.12 12.79 5.48
C PHE A 81 1.46 11.34 5.19
N TRP A 82 0.45 10.53 4.98
CA TRP A 82 0.64 9.12 4.64
C TRP A 82 -0.42 8.71 3.62
N VAL A 83 -0.16 7.65 2.87
CA VAL A 83 -1.09 7.18 1.85
C VAL A 83 -2.40 6.75 2.51
N GLY A 84 -2.32 5.93 3.55
CA GLY A 84 -3.48 5.51 4.33
C GLY A 84 -3.39 4.09 4.88
N HIS A 85 -4.50 3.66 5.46
CA HIS A 85 -4.65 2.30 6.02
C HIS A 85 -4.33 1.24 4.96
N GLU A 86 -4.87 1.40 3.76
CA GLU A 86 -4.76 0.43 2.66
C GLU A 86 -3.29 0.12 2.29
N LEU A 87 -2.36 1.08 2.46
CA LEU A 87 -0.94 0.87 2.15
C LEU A 87 -0.14 0.38 3.36
N THR A 88 -0.32 1.04 4.49
CA THR A 88 0.53 0.87 5.68
C THR A 88 -0.30 0.68 6.93
N PRO A 89 -1.09 -0.40 7.04
CA PRO A 89 -1.96 -0.61 8.19
C PRO A 89 -1.16 -0.75 9.49
N TRP A 90 0.09 -1.25 9.40
CA TRP A 90 1.03 -1.33 10.52
C TRP A 90 1.42 0.03 11.10
N LEU A 91 1.22 1.14 10.37
CA LEU A 91 1.62 2.48 10.77
C LEU A 91 0.55 3.17 11.65
N GLU A 92 -0.68 2.67 11.68
CA GLU A 92 -1.78 3.22 12.51
C GLU A 92 -1.43 3.23 13.99
N GLY A 93 -1.10 2.06 14.56
CA GLY A 93 -0.73 1.95 15.97
C GLY A 93 0.41 2.90 16.35
N PRO A 94 1.54 2.92 15.62
CA PRO A 94 2.60 3.91 15.84
C PRO A 94 2.15 5.37 15.73
N ILE A 95 1.28 5.74 14.79
CA ILE A 95 0.72 7.10 14.68
C ILE A 95 -0.11 7.43 15.93
N GLU A 96 -0.99 6.53 16.37
CA GLU A 96 -1.83 6.74 17.54
C GLU A 96 -1.02 6.82 18.85
N GLU A 97 0.00 5.96 18.99
CA GLU A 97 0.80 5.88 20.21
C GLU A 97 1.86 6.99 20.33
N LEU A 98 2.47 7.37 19.21
CA LEU A 98 3.62 8.29 19.18
C LEU A 98 3.26 9.66 18.63
N GLY A 99 2.34 9.76 17.67
CA GLY A 99 2.02 11.02 16.98
C GLY A 99 1.47 12.11 17.90
N GLY A 100 0.98 11.76 19.09
CA GLY A 100 0.51 12.72 20.09
C GLY A 100 -0.60 13.62 19.55
N ASP A 101 -0.35 14.92 19.47
CA ASP A 101 -1.28 15.92 18.92
C ASP A 101 -1.00 16.24 17.43
N ALA A 102 -0.17 15.46 16.73
CA ALA A 102 0.11 15.67 15.31
C ALA A 102 -1.18 15.61 14.49
N HIS A 103 -1.31 16.52 13.54
CA HIS A 103 -2.39 16.44 12.56
C HIS A 103 -2.04 15.36 11.52
N VAL A 104 -2.94 14.43 11.26
CA VAL A 104 -2.69 13.27 10.39
C VAL A 104 -3.58 13.36 9.16
N ILE A 105 -2.97 13.32 7.98
CA ILE A 105 -3.63 13.46 6.69
C ILE A 105 -3.43 12.18 5.88
N GLU A 106 -4.53 11.45 5.71
CA GLU A 106 -4.62 10.31 4.80
C GLU A 106 -4.84 10.80 3.37
N LEU A 107 -3.83 10.60 2.52
CA LEU A 107 -3.83 11.12 1.16
C LEU A 107 -4.78 10.36 0.25
N LEU A 108 -5.05 9.08 0.52
CA LEU A 108 -6.05 8.32 -0.21
C LEU A 108 -7.43 8.96 -0.03
N GLU A 109 -7.76 9.46 1.16
CA GLU A 109 -9.01 10.18 1.45
C GLU A 109 -8.99 11.68 1.07
N ALA A 110 -7.86 12.19 0.57
CA ALA A 110 -7.74 13.59 0.21
C ALA A 110 -8.70 13.96 -0.92
N LYS A 111 -9.23 15.17 -0.86
CA LYS A 111 -10.20 15.67 -1.83
C LYS A 111 -9.61 15.67 -3.25
N GLY A 112 -10.30 14.97 -4.16
CA GLY A 112 -9.92 14.90 -5.57
C GLY A 112 -8.96 13.77 -5.91
N THR A 113 -8.60 12.93 -4.93
CA THR A 113 -7.97 11.63 -5.18
C THR A 113 -8.92 10.76 -6.00
N VAL A 114 -8.39 10.17 -7.06
CA VAL A 114 -9.01 9.12 -7.86
C VAL A 114 -8.67 7.79 -7.22
N HIS A 115 -9.67 6.91 -7.14
CA HIS A 115 -9.56 5.58 -6.56
C HIS A 115 -9.82 4.49 -7.59
N HIS A 116 -9.18 3.35 -7.37
CA HIS A 116 -9.43 2.09 -8.06
C HIS A 116 -9.56 0.97 -7.03
N ASP A 117 -10.41 0.00 -7.33
CA ASP A 117 -10.52 -1.23 -6.55
C ASP A 117 -9.39 -2.20 -6.94
N PHE A 118 -9.03 -3.11 -6.04
CA PHE A 118 -8.07 -4.18 -6.35
C PHE A 118 -8.48 -4.99 -7.59
N ARG A 119 -7.50 -5.29 -8.45
CA ARG A 119 -7.73 -6.25 -9.54
C ARG A 119 -7.63 -7.67 -9.01
N THR A 120 -8.40 -8.56 -9.61
CA THR A 120 -8.38 -9.99 -9.29
C THR A 120 -7.95 -10.81 -10.51
N GLY A 121 -7.48 -12.04 -10.28
CA GLY A 121 -7.10 -12.97 -11.36
C GLY A 121 -5.70 -12.75 -11.95
N ALA A 122 -5.20 -13.74 -12.71
CA ALA A 122 -3.83 -13.73 -13.26
C ALA A 122 -3.58 -12.69 -14.34
N THR A 123 -4.61 -12.44 -15.11
CA THR A 123 -4.67 -11.61 -16.30
C THR A 123 -5.52 -10.36 -16.06
N PHE A 124 -5.84 -10.07 -14.79
CA PHE A 124 -6.74 -8.99 -14.39
C PHE A 124 -8.14 -9.07 -15.01
N GLU A 125 -8.63 -10.29 -15.24
CA GLU A 125 -9.97 -10.53 -15.75
C GLU A 125 -11.02 -10.00 -14.77
N ALA A 126 -11.83 -9.04 -15.21
CA ALA A 126 -12.97 -8.57 -14.44
C ALA A 126 -13.96 -9.74 -14.27
N HIS A 127 -14.18 -10.17 -13.03
CA HIS A 127 -15.35 -10.98 -12.71
C HIS A 127 -16.57 -10.07 -12.88
N ASP A 128 -17.28 -10.20 -14.00
CA ASP A 128 -18.65 -9.75 -14.16
C ASP A 128 -19.47 -10.50 -13.10
N HIS A 129 -19.64 -9.90 -11.92
CA HIS A 129 -20.65 -10.31 -10.97
C HIS A 129 -22.00 -9.95 -11.59
N GLY A 130 -22.39 -10.71 -12.61
CA GLY A 130 -23.75 -10.74 -13.08
C GLY A 130 -24.60 -11.08 -11.87
N ASP A 131 -25.35 -10.07 -11.42
CA ASP A 131 -26.45 -10.20 -10.47
C ASP A 131 -27.10 -11.56 -10.70
N HIS A 132 -26.99 -12.44 -9.71
CA HIS A 132 -27.89 -13.58 -9.63
C HIS A 132 -29.26 -12.98 -9.41
N ASP A 133 -29.95 -12.70 -10.52
CA ASP A 133 -31.36 -12.36 -10.55
C ASP A 133 -32.08 -13.34 -9.63
N GLU A 134 -32.53 -12.81 -8.49
CA GLU A 134 -33.47 -13.46 -7.61
C GLU A 134 -34.61 -13.98 -8.48
N HIS A 135 -34.76 -15.31 -8.53
CA HIS A 135 -35.89 -15.94 -9.18
C HIS A 135 -37.18 -15.47 -8.49
N GLY A 136 -37.78 -14.45 -9.07
CA GLY A 136 -39.13 -13.98 -8.76
C GLY A 136 -40.10 -15.15 -8.84
N HIS A 137 -40.68 -15.48 -7.69
CA HIS A 137 -41.82 -16.36 -7.56
C HIS A 137 -43.04 -15.74 -8.21
N GLU A 138 -43.57 -16.34 -9.28
CA GLU A 138 -45.01 -16.25 -9.60
C GLU A 138 -45.56 -17.59 -10.14
N ASP A 139 -46.49 -18.12 -9.37
CA ASP A 139 -47.72 -18.84 -9.74
C ASP A 139 -47.68 -20.19 -10.49
N HIS A 140 -48.06 -21.25 -9.77
CA HIS A 140 -48.99 -22.26 -10.29
C HIS A 140 -49.90 -22.81 -9.19
N GLU A 141 -51.20 -22.52 -9.34
CA GLU A 141 -52.29 -23.08 -8.55
C GLU A 141 -52.65 -24.54 -8.93
N GLU A 142 -53.09 -25.26 -7.89
CA GLU A 142 -54.00 -26.41 -7.85
C GLU A 142 -53.61 -27.75 -8.51
N HIS A 143 -53.38 -28.77 -7.67
CA HIS A 143 -54.15 -30.02 -7.73
C HIS A 143 -54.18 -30.71 -6.35
N ALA A 144 -55.39 -30.93 -5.83
CA ALA A 144 -55.70 -31.77 -4.69
C ALA A 144 -55.78 -33.25 -5.10
N HIS A 145 -55.41 -34.15 -4.17
CA HIS A 145 -56.03 -35.45 -3.81
C HIS A 145 -55.05 -36.15 -2.85
N ASP A 146 -55.37 -36.17 -1.56
CA ASP A 146 -56.08 -37.24 -0.82
C ASP A 146 -55.22 -38.48 -0.52
N ASP A 147 -54.90 -38.57 0.78
CA ASP A 147 -54.96 -39.73 1.67
C ASP A 147 -54.15 -40.99 1.31
N HIS A 148 -53.17 -41.32 2.17
CA HIS A 148 -53.14 -42.58 2.92
C HIS A 148 -51.91 -42.62 3.84
N GLY A 149 -52.16 -42.67 5.15
CA GLY A 149 -51.15 -43.04 6.14
C GLY A 149 -50.77 -44.51 6.05
N HIS A 150 -49.63 -44.86 6.65
CA HIS A 150 -49.50 -46.01 7.56
C HIS A 150 -48.18 -45.94 8.32
N ASP A 151 -48.30 -46.42 9.56
CA ASP A 151 -47.34 -46.49 10.65
C ASP A 151 -46.14 -47.41 10.39
N ASP A 152 -45.12 -47.21 11.23
CA ASP A 152 -44.22 -48.19 11.90
C ASP A 152 -43.74 -49.43 11.11
N HIS A 153 -42.42 -49.67 11.14
CA HIS A 153 -41.86 -50.82 11.88
C HIS A 153 -40.32 -50.85 11.86
N ASP A 154 -39.81 -51.17 13.05
CA ASP A 154 -38.45 -51.51 13.45
C ASP A 154 -37.81 -52.72 12.72
N ASP A 155 -36.50 -52.80 12.93
CA ASP A 155 -35.62 -53.98 12.94
C ASP A 155 -35.24 -54.62 11.59
N HIS A 156 -33.93 -54.70 11.33
CA HIS A 156 -33.22 -55.98 11.30
C HIS A 156 -31.69 -55.79 11.23
N ALA A 157 -31.02 -56.30 12.27
CA ALA A 157 -29.59 -56.58 12.33
C ALA A 157 -29.23 -57.92 11.65
N HIS A 158 -27.92 -58.21 11.60
CA HIS A 158 -27.21 -59.44 11.23
C HIS A 158 -26.83 -59.55 9.74
N ASP A 159 -25.69 -60.12 9.34
CA ASP A 159 -24.41 -60.47 9.98
C ASP A 159 -23.47 -60.86 8.83
N ASP A 160 -22.17 -60.67 9.07
CA ASP A 160 -21.07 -61.59 8.76
C ASP A 160 -20.83 -62.10 7.32
N HIS A 161 -19.65 -61.77 6.78
CA HIS A 161 -18.79 -62.72 6.09
C HIS A 161 -17.32 -62.29 6.21
N GLY A 162 -16.60 -62.94 7.13
CA GLY A 162 -15.16 -62.86 7.28
C GLY A 162 -14.33 -63.76 6.35
N HIS A 163 -13.03 -63.79 6.71
CA HIS A 163 -11.90 -64.63 6.28
C HIS A 163 -11.09 -64.11 5.07
N ASP A 164 -9.74 -64.06 5.07
CA ASP A 164 -8.72 -64.51 6.02
C ASP A 164 -7.31 -64.05 5.56
N ASP A 165 -6.38 -63.93 6.53
CA ASP A 165 -4.94 -64.27 6.48
C ASP A 165 -3.90 -63.37 5.73
N HIS A 166 -2.65 -63.13 6.21
CA HIS A 166 -1.83 -63.71 7.29
C HIS A 166 -0.56 -62.82 7.55
N ASP A 167 0.01 -62.97 8.76
CA ASP A 167 1.44 -62.95 9.16
C ASP A 167 2.19 -61.67 9.62
N ASP A 168 2.31 -61.58 10.95
CA ASP A 168 3.52 -61.66 11.80
C ASP A 168 4.72 -60.71 11.60
N HIS A 169 5.08 -59.98 12.68
CA HIS A 169 6.44 -60.00 13.29
C HIS A 169 6.50 -59.37 14.71
N ALA A 170 6.57 -60.26 15.71
CA ALA A 170 7.42 -60.34 16.92
C ALA A 170 7.95 -59.09 17.72
N HIS A 171 7.48 -59.01 18.98
CA HIS A 171 8.15 -59.05 20.31
C HIS A 171 9.30 -58.10 20.78
N ASP A 172 9.10 -57.51 21.98
CA ASP A 172 9.89 -57.56 23.26
C ASP A 172 9.78 -56.21 24.01
N ASP A 173 9.07 -56.06 25.14
CA ASP A 173 9.26 -56.48 26.56
C ASP A 173 10.27 -55.63 27.39
N HIS A 174 9.91 -55.44 28.67
CA HIS A 174 10.58 -54.82 29.85
C HIS A 174 10.26 -53.34 30.12
N GLY A 175 9.94 -52.88 31.33
CA GLY A 175 9.95 -53.47 32.68
C GLY A 175 9.91 -52.33 33.72
N HIS A 176 9.30 -52.62 34.88
CA HIS A 176 8.94 -51.76 36.03
C HIS A 176 10.02 -50.84 36.63
N ASP A 177 9.59 -49.78 37.34
CA ASP A 177 9.85 -49.67 38.79
C ASP A 177 9.05 -48.53 39.47
N ASP A 178 8.46 -48.90 40.61
CA ASP A 178 7.75 -48.09 41.60
C ASP A 178 8.69 -47.17 42.41
N HIS A 179 8.17 -46.08 42.99
CA HIS A 179 8.48 -45.70 44.39
C HIS A 179 7.54 -44.59 44.92
N ASP A 180 6.98 -44.89 46.10
CA ASP A 180 6.08 -44.11 46.94
C ASP A 180 6.69 -42.83 47.56
N ASP A 181 5.89 -41.78 47.84
CA ASP A 181 5.12 -41.61 49.10
C ASP A 181 4.95 -40.13 49.57
N HIS A 182 3.74 -39.88 50.09
CA HIS A 182 3.33 -38.89 51.13
C HIS A 182 2.85 -37.45 50.79
N ALA A 183 1.53 -37.26 51.03
CA ALA A 183 0.94 -36.43 52.10
C ALA A 183 0.43 -34.99 51.83
N HIS A 184 -0.91 -34.91 51.75
CA HIS A 184 -1.84 -34.14 52.60
C HIS A 184 -2.22 -32.65 52.32
N GLU A 185 -3.55 -32.50 52.13
CA GLU A 185 -4.50 -31.49 52.67
C GLU A 185 -5.07 -30.38 51.74
N GLU A 186 -6.35 -30.61 51.42
CA GLU A 186 -7.53 -29.71 51.36
C GLU A 186 -7.43 -28.26 50.83
N HIS A 187 -8.08 -28.00 49.69
CA HIS A 187 -9.38 -27.30 49.56
C HIS A 187 -9.51 -26.62 48.18
N GLY A 188 -10.68 -26.73 47.56
CA GLY A 188 -11.26 -25.59 46.83
C GLY A 188 -11.68 -25.80 45.37
N ARG A 189 -12.97 -26.13 45.22
CA ARG A 189 -13.95 -25.52 44.30
C ARG A 189 -13.80 -25.68 42.78
N ASP A 190 -14.97 -26.00 42.22
CA ASP A 190 -15.38 -25.88 40.84
C ASP A 190 -14.88 -24.58 40.20
N ASP A 191 -14.24 -24.69 39.04
CA ASP A 191 -14.27 -23.65 38.01
C ASP A 191 -14.24 -24.33 36.64
N HIS A 192 -15.09 -23.79 35.78
CA HIS A 192 -15.51 -24.33 34.50
C HIS A 192 -14.35 -24.37 33.49
N GLU A 193 -14.22 -25.52 32.82
CA GLU A 193 -13.47 -25.64 31.58
C GLU A 193 -14.19 -24.84 30.48
N GLU A 194 -13.66 -23.67 30.14
CA GLU A 194 -13.89 -23.07 28.83
C GLU A 194 -12.76 -23.54 27.91
N HIS A 195 -13.14 -24.45 27.02
CA HIS A 195 -12.32 -24.91 25.91
C HIS A 195 -11.96 -23.70 25.03
N ALA A 196 -10.68 -23.34 25.05
CA ALA A 196 -10.06 -22.54 24.00
C ALA A 196 -10.16 -23.35 22.70
N HIS A 197 -11.13 -23.00 21.87
CA HIS A 197 -11.10 -23.37 20.46
C HIS A 197 -10.06 -22.47 19.79
N ASP A 198 -8.94 -23.07 19.42
CA ASP A 198 -8.02 -22.53 18.43
C ASP A 198 -8.79 -22.33 17.13
N ASP A 199 -9.27 -21.11 16.93
CA ASP A 199 -9.81 -20.65 15.66
C ASP A 199 -8.63 -20.44 14.71
N HIS A 200 -8.27 -21.52 14.01
CA HIS A 200 -7.51 -21.41 12.78
C HIS A 200 -8.44 -20.92 11.67
N GLY A 201 -8.82 -19.64 11.78
CA GLY A 201 -9.28 -18.85 10.65
C GLY A 201 -8.13 -18.77 9.66
N GLN A 202 -8.21 -19.58 8.60
CA GLN A 202 -7.49 -19.27 7.39
C GLN A 202 -8.18 -18.05 6.82
N ASP A 203 -7.57 -16.88 7.01
CA ASP A 203 -7.94 -15.67 6.30
C ASP A 203 -7.60 -15.86 4.81
N ASP A 204 -8.48 -16.54 4.09
CA ASP A 204 -8.70 -16.24 2.68
C ASP A 204 -9.26 -14.81 2.65
N HIS A 205 -8.36 -13.83 2.63
CA HIS A 205 -8.72 -12.44 2.37
C HIS A 205 -9.24 -12.36 0.93
N ASP A 206 -10.56 -12.45 0.77
CA ASP A 206 -11.23 -11.87 -0.38
C ASP A 206 -10.76 -10.41 -0.49
N HIS A 207 -10.24 -10.03 -1.65
CA HIS A 207 -9.67 -8.71 -1.90
C HIS A 207 -10.77 -7.63 -1.98
N ASP A 208 -11.47 -7.33 -0.89
CA ASP A 208 -12.33 -6.17 -0.77
C ASP A 208 -11.51 -4.95 -0.29
N GLY A 209 -11.38 -3.93 -1.13
CA GLY A 209 -10.60 -2.75 -0.78
C GLY A 209 -10.15 -1.93 -1.99
N LEU A 210 -9.56 -0.78 -1.68
CA LEU A 210 -8.99 0.14 -2.66
C LEU A 210 -7.54 -0.23 -2.95
N ASP A 211 -7.12 -0.19 -4.20
CA ASP A 211 -5.71 -0.26 -4.57
C ASP A 211 -4.95 0.90 -3.89
N PRO A 212 -3.98 0.61 -3.00
CA PRO A 212 -3.26 1.63 -2.25
C PRO A 212 -2.22 2.38 -3.07
N HIS A 213 -1.92 1.94 -4.30
CA HIS A 213 -0.83 2.48 -5.12
C HIS A 213 -1.16 3.80 -5.84
N ALA A 214 -2.09 4.58 -5.26
CA ALA A 214 -2.66 5.81 -5.81
C ALA A 214 -1.64 6.90 -6.14
N TRP A 215 -0.45 6.89 -5.54
CA TRP A 215 0.61 7.87 -5.86
C TRP A 215 1.14 7.73 -7.28
N LEU A 216 0.89 6.60 -7.95
CA LEU A 216 1.34 6.35 -9.31
C LEU A 216 0.45 7.02 -10.38
N ALA A 217 -0.71 7.56 -10.01
CA ALA A 217 -1.48 8.46 -10.86
C ALA A 217 -0.91 9.90 -10.78
N PRO A 218 -0.44 10.49 -11.89
CA PRO A 218 -0.06 11.90 -11.95
C PRO A 218 -1.17 12.84 -11.48
N GLU A 219 -2.43 12.50 -11.75
CA GLU A 219 -3.63 13.23 -11.33
C GLU A 219 -3.74 13.28 -9.81
N ASN A 220 -3.48 12.16 -9.12
CA ASN A 220 -3.46 12.08 -7.66
C ASN A 220 -2.29 12.88 -7.09
N GLY A 221 -1.09 12.76 -7.67
CA GLY A 221 0.05 13.60 -7.29
C GLY A 221 -0.27 15.09 -7.36
N LYS A 222 -1.01 15.53 -8.39
CA LYS A 222 -1.45 16.93 -8.51
C LYS A 222 -2.51 17.32 -7.47
N ALA A 223 -3.46 16.43 -7.17
CA ALA A 223 -4.46 16.66 -6.12
C ALA A 223 -3.78 16.78 -4.75
N TRP A 224 -2.87 15.86 -4.43
CA TRP A 224 -2.13 15.84 -3.18
C TRP A 224 -1.23 17.06 -3.01
N LEU A 225 -0.59 17.59 -4.06
CA LEU A 225 0.14 18.87 -3.97
C LEU A 225 -0.75 20.01 -3.47
N SER A 226 -2.03 20.04 -3.87
CA SER A 226 -2.98 21.07 -3.41
C SER A 226 -3.34 20.84 -1.95
N ALA A 227 -3.70 19.60 -1.59
CA ALA A 227 -4.05 19.24 -0.21
C ALA A 227 -2.89 19.51 0.75
N ILE A 228 -1.67 19.08 0.41
CA ILE A 228 -0.46 19.33 1.22
C ILE A 228 -0.24 20.83 1.43
N ALA A 229 -0.40 21.66 0.39
CA ALA A 229 -0.25 23.10 0.52
C ALA A 229 -1.34 23.76 1.38
N GLU A 230 -2.58 23.26 1.31
CA GLU A 230 -3.69 23.72 2.15
C GLU A 230 -3.39 23.41 3.63
N GLU A 231 -3.09 22.16 3.96
CA GLU A 231 -2.80 21.69 5.32
C GLU A 231 -1.58 22.40 5.94
N LEU A 232 -0.50 22.55 5.17
CA LEU A 232 0.68 23.29 5.63
C LEU A 232 0.37 24.78 5.84
N SER A 233 -0.51 25.38 5.05
CA SER A 233 -0.89 26.78 5.19
C SER A 233 -1.74 27.05 6.43
N GLU A 234 -2.48 26.06 6.92
CA GLU A 234 -3.24 26.19 8.17
C GLU A 234 -2.32 26.24 9.39
N LEU A 235 -1.29 25.40 9.40
CA LEU A 235 -0.31 25.31 10.49
C LEU A 235 0.79 26.38 10.41
N ASP A 236 1.15 26.82 9.21
CA ASP A 236 2.16 27.86 8.97
C ASP A 236 1.67 28.95 7.99
N PRO A 237 0.79 29.86 8.45
CA PRO A 237 0.20 30.90 7.62
C PRO A 237 1.20 31.91 7.07
N GLU A 238 2.38 32.04 7.69
CA GLU A 238 3.42 32.97 7.24
C GLU A 238 4.04 32.51 5.91
N ASN A 239 4.11 31.19 5.68
CA ASN A 239 4.64 30.60 4.44
C ASN A 239 3.56 30.13 3.45
N ALA A 240 2.27 30.33 3.75
CA ALA A 240 1.14 29.88 2.91
C ALA A 240 1.27 30.27 1.43
N ALA A 241 1.71 31.50 1.13
CA ALA A 241 1.91 31.95 -0.25
C ALA A 241 3.02 31.16 -0.97
N THR A 242 4.07 30.76 -0.24
CA THR A 242 5.16 29.92 -0.76
C THR A 242 4.66 28.51 -1.03
N TYR A 243 3.92 27.90 -0.10
CA TYR A 243 3.34 26.57 -0.28
C TYR A 243 2.41 26.50 -1.50
N ALA A 244 1.50 27.47 -1.64
CA ALA A 244 0.59 27.53 -2.79
C ALA A 244 1.33 27.71 -4.12
N ALA A 245 2.36 28.58 -4.17
CA ALA A 245 3.16 28.79 -5.37
C ALA A 245 3.97 27.53 -5.74
N ASN A 246 4.50 26.84 -4.74
CA ASN A 246 5.26 25.61 -4.91
C ASN A 246 4.39 24.45 -5.39
N ALA A 247 3.19 24.29 -4.83
CA ALA A 247 2.22 23.29 -5.30
C ALA A 247 1.83 23.53 -6.77
N ALA A 248 1.49 24.76 -7.14
CA ALA A 248 1.15 25.10 -8.52
C ALA A 248 2.31 24.82 -9.50
N ALA A 249 3.55 25.09 -9.08
CA ALA A 249 4.73 24.80 -9.89
C ALA A 249 5.01 23.28 -9.98
N GLY A 250 4.82 22.52 -8.90
CA GLY A 250 4.90 21.06 -8.92
C GLY A 250 3.84 20.43 -9.84
N GLN A 251 2.61 20.97 -9.87
CA GLN A 251 1.57 20.52 -10.79
C GLN A 251 1.96 20.76 -12.25
N ALA A 252 2.57 21.91 -12.56
CA ALA A 252 3.06 22.21 -13.90
C ALA A 252 4.26 21.32 -14.30
N GLU A 253 5.12 20.94 -13.35
CA GLU A 253 6.20 19.98 -13.57
C GLU A 253 5.67 18.58 -13.89
N ILE A 254 4.65 18.12 -13.16
CA ILE A 254 3.95 16.85 -13.45
C ILE A 254 3.33 16.90 -14.85
N ASP A 255 2.61 17.97 -15.20
CA ASP A 255 2.01 18.13 -16.54
C ASP A 255 3.06 18.07 -17.66
N ALA A 256 4.24 18.66 -17.43
CA ALA A 256 5.34 18.63 -18.38
C ALA A 256 5.91 17.22 -18.58
N VAL A 257 6.08 16.45 -17.51
CA VAL A 257 6.54 15.05 -17.58
C VAL A 257 5.49 14.16 -18.24
N VAL A 258 4.22 14.29 -17.88
CA VAL A 258 3.13 13.54 -18.54
C VAL A 258 3.12 13.82 -20.04
N ALA A 259 3.23 15.10 -20.45
CA ALA A 259 3.28 15.47 -21.85
C ALA A 259 4.52 14.93 -22.59
N SER A 260 5.67 14.79 -21.91
CA SER A 260 6.89 14.25 -22.51
C SER A 260 6.84 12.73 -22.69
N LEU A 261 6.18 12.01 -21.77
CA LEU A 261 6.10 10.55 -21.77
C LEU A 261 5.07 10.00 -22.76
N ARG A 262 3.94 10.70 -22.95
CA ARG A 262 2.82 10.22 -23.77
C ARG A 262 3.22 9.72 -25.17
N PRO A 263 4.06 10.42 -25.96
CA PRO A 263 4.46 9.93 -27.27
C PRO A 263 5.24 8.63 -27.24
N ASP A 264 6.11 8.43 -26.25
CA ASP A 264 6.95 7.23 -26.14
C ASP A 264 6.16 6.03 -25.63
N LEU A 265 5.25 6.26 -24.66
CA LEU A 265 4.37 5.23 -24.12
C LEU A 265 3.30 4.77 -25.13
N ALA A 266 2.81 5.69 -25.98
CA ALA A 266 1.89 5.33 -27.06
C ALA A 266 2.50 4.34 -28.09
N LEU A 267 3.83 4.26 -28.18
CA LEU A 267 4.51 3.28 -29.05
C LEU A 267 4.51 1.85 -28.47
N VAL A 268 4.20 1.70 -27.18
CA VAL A 268 4.21 0.42 -26.46
C VAL A 268 2.85 0.09 -25.83
N ALA A 269 1.80 0.86 -26.16
CA ALA A 269 0.47 0.71 -25.59
C ALA A 269 -0.12 -0.71 -25.73
N GLU A 270 0.19 -1.36 -26.85
CA GLU A 270 -0.28 -2.71 -27.19
C GLU A 270 0.78 -3.79 -26.91
N THR A 271 1.93 -3.44 -26.32
CA THR A 271 2.99 -4.40 -26.01
C THR A 271 2.61 -5.18 -24.76
N PRO A 272 2.43 -6.52 -24.81
CA PRO A 272 2.07 -7.28 -23.62
C PRO A 272 3.28 -7.37 -22.67
N PHE A 273 3.10 -6.93 -21.43
CA PHE A 273 4.12 -7.00 -20.38
C PHE A 273 3.56 -7.53 -19.07
N VAL A 274 4.40 -8.13 -18.25
CA VAL A 274 4.05 -8.62 -16.90
C VAL A 274 4.84 -7.84 -15.85
N VAL A 275 4.21 -7.50 -14.74
CA VAL A 275 4.84 -6.82 -13.60
C VAL A 275 5.09 -7.79 -12.44
N PHE A 276 5.97 -7.42 -11.51
CA PHE A 276 6.24 -8.28 -10.35
C PHE A 276 5.03 -8.33 -9.41
N HIS A 277 4.54 -7.18 -8.96
CA HIS A 277 3.29 -7.08 -8.20
C HIS A 277 2.35 -6.05 -8.81
N ASP A 278 1.07 -6.18 -8.48
CA ASP A 278 0.03 -5.31 -9.01
C ASP A 278 0.00 -3.92 -8.34
N ALA A 279 1.00 -3.10 -8.64
CA ALA A 279 1.06 -1.72 -8.15
C ALA A 279 0.67 -0.68 -9.21
N TYR A 280 0.72 -1.03 -10.50
CA TYR A 280 0.85 -0.02 -11.56
C TYR A 280 -0.47 0.43 -12.17
N GLN A 281 -1.62 -0.06 -11.67
CA GLN A 281 -2.94 0.21 -12.24
C GLN A 281 -3.21 1.71 -12.44
N TYR A 282 -2.89 2.55 -11.46
CA TYR A 282 -3.05 4.00 -11.59
C TYR A 282 -2.20 4.63 -12.70
N PHE A 283 -0.95 4.19 -12.85
CA PHE A 283 -0.08 4.67 -13.93
C PHE A 283 -0.57 4.16 -15.29
N GLU A 284 -0.98 2.89 -15.34
CA GLU A 284 -1.57 2.24 -16.51
C GLU A 284 -2.78 3.04 -17.04
N HIS A 285 -3.73 3.36 -16.16
CA HIS A 285 -4.90 4.18 -16.49
C HIS A 285 -4.54 5.58 -16.97
N SER A 286 -3.50 6.20 -16.43
CA SER A 286 -3.10 7.58 -16.78
C SER A 286 -2.50 7.69 -18.18
N PHE A 287 -1.91 6.59 -18.69
CA PHE A 287 -1.18 6.53 -19.95
C PHE A 287 -1.77 5.56 -20.98
N ASP A 288 -2.98 5.04 -20.74
CA ASP A 288 -3.67 4.09 -21.61
C ASP A 288 -2.83 2.83 -21.90
N LEU A 289 -2.22 2.28 -20.85
CA LEU A 289 -1.44 1.04 -20.87
C LEU A 289 -2.23 -0.07 -20.16
N ALA A 290 -1.89 -1.33 -20.42
CA ALA A 290 -2.45 -2.46 -19.69
C ALA A 290 -1.39 -3.53 -19.48
N ALA A 291 -1.10 -3.85 -18.22
CA ALA A 291 -0.31 -5.03 -17.90
C ALA A 291 -1.10 -6.30 -18.25
N ALA A 292 -0.41 -7.31 -18.77
CA ALA A 292 -0.99 -8.62 -19.09
C ALA A 292 -1.20 -9.50 -17.84
N GLY A 293 -0.61 -9.11 -16.71
CA GLY A 293 -0.70 -9.82 -15.44
C GLY A 293 0.38 -9.38 -14.45
N ALA A 294 0.25 -9.85 -13.20
CA ALA A 294 1.26 -9.69 -12.15
C ALA A 294 1.75 -11.04 -11.60
N ILE A 295 3.02 -11.12 -11.21
CA ILE A 295 3.57 -12.33 -10.58
C ILE A 295 2.94 -12.56 -9.20
N SER A 296 2.79 -11.50 -8.43
CA SER A 296 2.08 -11.46 -7.15
C SER A 296 0.88 -10.53 -7.24
N LEU A 297 -0.31 -11.01 -6.85
CA LEU A 297 -1.50 -10.16 -6.71
C LEU A 297 -1.52 -9.43 -5.37
N GLY A 298 -0.90 -10.04 -4.35
CA GLY A 298 -0.79 -9.46 -3.02
C GLY A 298 0.54 -8.75 -2.81
N ASP A 299 0.47 -7.74 -1.97
CA ASP A 299 1.59 -6.93 -1.55
C ASP A 299 2.66 -7.75 -0.82
N ALA A 300 3.84 -7.84 -1.43
CA ALA A 300 4.97 -8.63 -0.93
C ALA A 300 4.67 -10.13 -0.65
N ALA A 301 3.51 -10.65 -1.06
CA ALA A 301 3.13 -12.04 -0.87
C ALA A 301 4.00 -12.95 -1.75
N ARG A 302 4.40 -14.11 -1.22
CA ARG A 302 5.11 -15.09 -2.04
C ARG A 302 4.09 -15.78 -2.95
N PRO A 303 4.29 -15.77 -4.27
CA PRO A 303 3.40 -16.49 -5.17
C PRO A 303 3.45 -17.99 -4.90
N SER A 304 2.29 -18.65 -4.98
CA SER A 304 2.19 -20.11 -4.87
C SER A 304 2.79 -20.79 -6.11
N ALA A 305 3.07 -22.10 -6.02
CA ALA A 305 3.54 -22.85 -7.18
C ALA A 305 2.49 -22.92 -8.31
N ALA A 306 1.20 -22.98 -7.95
CA ALA A 306 0.10 -22.91 -8.91
C ALA A 306 0.10 -21.56 -9.64
N ARG A 307 0.31 -20.48 -8.89
CA ARG A 307 0.40 -19.13 -9.45
C ARG A 307 1.55 -19.00 -10.45
N LEU A 308 2.74 -19.50 -10.11
CA LEU A 308 3.88 -19.49 -11.04
C LEU A 308 3.58 -20.28 -12.33
N ALA A 309 2.83 -21.38 -12.23
CA ALA A 309 2.41 -22.13 -13.42
C ALA A 309 1.44 -21.33 -14.30
N GLU A 310 0.43 -20.67 -13.71
CA GLU A 310 -0.50 -19.77 -14.42
C GLU A 310 0.23 -18.63 -15.13
N ILE A 311 1.22 -18.02 -14.49
CA ILE A 311 2.02 -16.94 -15.10
C ILE A 311 2.84 -17.49 -16.26
N HIS A 312 3.49 -18.66 -16.11
CA HIS A 312 4.23 -19.28 -17.21
C HIS A 312 3.33 -19.65 -18.40
N GLU A 313 2.06 -19.96 -18.15
CA GLU A 313 1.05 -20.19 -19.20
C GLU A 313 0.67 -18.85 -19.86
N THR A 314 0.26 -17.86 -19.06
CA THR A 314 -0.07 -16.49 -19.50
C THR A 314 1.02 -15.89 -20.38
N VAL A 315 2.28 -16.00 -19.94
CA VAL A 315 3.45 -15.52 -20.67
C VAL A 315 3.59 -16.17 -22.05
N ARG A 316 3.31 -17.48 -22.15
CA ARG A 316 3.37 -18.23 -23.40
C ARG A 316 2.16 -17.94 -24.30
N GLU A 317 0.97 -17.81 -23.74
CA GLU A 317 -0.28 -17.61 -24.47
C GLU A 317 -0.43 -16.18 -25.01
N LEU A 318 -0.11 -15.17 -24.19
CA LEU A 318 -0.25 -13.76 -24.56
C LEU A 318 0.96 -13.21 -25.31
N GLY A 319 2.03 -14.00 -25.44
CA GLY A 319 3.25 -13.58 -26.14
C GLY A 319 3.93 -12.40 -25.46
N VAL A 320 4.06 -12.46 -24.13
CA VAL A 320 4.65 -11.40 -23.29
C VAL A 320 6.05 -11.05 -23.79
N VAL A 321 6.30 -9.75 -24.00
CA VAL A 321 7.57 -9.24 -24.54
C VAL A 321 8.51 -8.86 -23.42
N CYS A 322 7.98 -8.36 -22.30
CA CYS A 322 8.77 -7.94 -21.15
C CYS A 322 8.19 -8.42 -19.84
N VAL A 323 9.09 -8.67 -18.89
CA VAL A 323 8.76 -8.85 -17.48
C VAL A 323 9.52 -7.82 -16.66
N PHE A 324 8.81 -7.15 -15.76
CA PHE A 324 9.37 -6.12 -14.90
C PHE A 324 9.64 -6.67 -13.50
N SER A 325 10.86 -6.46 -13.03
CA SER A 325 11.25 -6.68 -11.64
C SER A 325 11.26 -5.36 -10.87
N GLU A 326 11.35 -5.47 -9.54
CA GLU A 326 11.39 -4.30 -8.65
C GLU A 326 12.49 -4.47 -7.61
N PRO A 327 13.22 -3.40 -7.25
CA PRO A 327 14.36 -3.50 -6.33
C PRO A 327 14.03 -4.07 -4.95
N GLN A 328 12.78 -3.92 -4.49
CA GLN A 328 12.31 -4.32 -3.17
C GLN A 328 12.08 -5.83 -3.06
N TYR A 329 12.01 -6.54 -4.19
CA TYR A 329 11.61 -7.95 -4.23
C TYR A 329 12.65 -8.89 -4.84
N ASN A 330 12.40 -10.19 -4.68
CA ASN A 330 13.31 -11.24 -5.10
C ASN A 330 13.32 -11.44 -6.62
N GLN A 331 14.43 -11.01 -7.24
CA GLN A 331 14.69 -11.10 -8.67
C GLN A 331 14.67 -12.54 -9.23
N SER A 332 14.91 -13.56 -8.39
CA SER A 332 14.96 -14.95 -8.88
C SER A 332 13.61 -15.44 -9.45
N LEU A 333 12.49 -14.89 -8.96
CA LEU A 333 11.16 -15.23 -9.46
C LEU A 333 10.94 -14.65 -10.86
N VAL A 334 11.34 -13.41 -11.08
CA VAL A 334 11.29 -12.75 -12.39
C VAL A 334 12.14 -13.51 -13.40
N HIS A 335 13.35 -13.90 -12.99
CA HIS A 335 14.24 -14.69 -13.83
C HIS A 335 13.61 -16.02 -14.27
N SER A 336 12.96 -16.74 -13.35
CA SER A 336 12.26 -17.99 -13.67
C SER A 336 11.14 -17.79 -14.71
N VAL A 337 10.40 -16.68 -14.62
CA VAL A 337 9.35 -16.34 -15.58
C VAL A 337 9.96 -15.96 -16.93
N ALA A 338 11.06 -15.20 -16.93
CA ALA A 338 11.78 -14.82 -18.13
C ALA A 338 12.34 -16.04 -18.88
N GLU A 339 12.87 -17.06 -18.17
CA GLU A 339 13.37 -18.30 -18.79
C GLU A 339 12.29 -19.11 -19.52
N ALA A 340 11.01 -18.88 -19.24
CA ALA A 340 9.90 -19.54 -19.93
C ALA A 340 9.72 -19.06 -21.38
N GLY A 341 10.41 -17.99 -21.81
CA GLY A 341 10.35 -17.43 -23.16
C GLY A 341 11.58 -16.59 -23.55
N ASP A 342 11.54 -15.95 -24.72
CA ASP A 342 12.55 -14.95 -25.13
C ASP A 342 12.10 -13.55 -24.68
N ILE A 343 12.01 -13.36 -23.36
CA ILE A 343 11.38 -12.20 -22.72
C ILE A 343 12.46 -11.26 -22.18
N LYS A 344 12.26 -9.96 -22.35
CA LYS A 344 13.17 -8.95 -21.80
C LYS A 344 12.87 -8.71 -20.31
N GLU A 345 13.89 -8.88 -19.48
CA GLU A 345 13.86 -8.49 -18.07
C GLU A 345 14.25 -7.01 -17.94
N LEU A 346 13.35 -6.22 -17.36
CA LEU A 346 13.53 -4.78 -17.11
C LEU A 346 13.20 -4.48 -15.65
N VAL A 347 13.62 -3.32 -15.14
CA VAL A 347 13.30 -2.88 -13.78
C VAL A 347 12.26 -1.77 -13.84
N MET A 348 11.23 -1.87 -13.02
CA MET A 348 10.26 -0.80 -12.77
C MET A 348 10.16 -0.63 -11.26
N ASP A 349 10.38 0.59 -10.76
CA ASP A 349 10.44 0.83 -9.32
C ASP A 349 9.38 1.85 -8.90
N PRO A 350 8.30 1.42 -8.24
CA PRO A 350 7.19 2.31 -7.88
C PRO A 350 7.56 3.26 -6.73
N LEU A 351 8.70 3.04 -6.06
CA LEU A 351 9.15 3.80 -4.90
C LEU A 351 10.44 4.61 -5.17
N GLY A 352 11.02 4.52 -6.37
CA GLY A 352 12.15 5.34 -6.80
C GLY A 352 13.41 5.20 -5.93
N PHE A 353 13.85 3.98 -5.63
CA PHE A 353 15.02 3.66 -4.82
C PHE A 353 16.30 4.41 -5.22
N GLU A 354 16.55 4.53 -6.52
CA GLU A 354 17.74 5.21 -7.07
C GLU A 354 17.54 6.74 -7.23
N ILE A 355 16.34 7.25 -6.94
CA ILE A 355 16.00 8.66 -7.09
C ILE A 355 16.36 9.41 -5.81
N ALA A 356 17.15 10.49 -5.95
CA ALA A 356 17.48 11.35 -4.83
C ALA A 356 16.21 12.03 -4.28
N LEU A 357 16.01 11.93 -2.96
CA LEU A 357 14.92 12.62 -2.26
C LEU A 357 14.97 14.13 -2.46
N GLY A 358 13.80 14.77 -2.42
CA GLY A 358 13.63 16.21 -2.46
C GLY A 358 12.56 16.65 -3.47
N ALA A 359 12.51 17.95 -3.74
CA ALA A 359 11.46 18.57 -4.55
C ALA A 359 11.33 18.01 -5.99
N ALA A 360 12.41 17.50 -6.57
CA ALA A 360 12.40 16.93 -7.92
C ALA A 360 12.05 15.43 -7.94
N PHE A 361 11.86 14.78 -6.79
CA PHE A 361 11.69 13.34 -6.69
C PHE A 361 10.50 12.84 -7.49
N TYR A 362 9.32 13.41 -7.29
CA TYR A 362 8.08 12.89 -7.89
C TYR A 362 8.05 13.03 -9.43
N PRO A 363 8.43 14.17 -10.04
CA PRO A 363 8.60 14.24 -11.50
C PRO A 363 9.64 13.25 -12.04
N ASN A 364 10.74 13.02 -11.31
CA ASN A 364 11.76 12.04 -11.70
C ASN A 364 11.22 10.60 -11.61
N LEU A 365 10.38 10.29 -10.62
CA LEU A 365 9.73 8.99 -10.50
C LEU A 365 8.87 8.69 -11.71
N LEU A 366 7.99 9.62 -12.09
CA LEU A 366 7.15 9.46 -13.29
C LEU A 366 8.01 9.26 -14.55
N GLN A 367 9.09 10.04 -14.69
CA GLN A 367 10.00 9.95 -15.82
C GLN A 367 10.72 8.60 -15.87
N ASP A 368 11.15 8.05 -14.73
CA ASP A 368 11.83 6.76 -14.62
C ASP A 368 10.88 5.60 -14.98
N LEU A 369 9.68 5.57 -14.39
CA LEU A 369 8.63 4.60 -14.71
C LEU A 369 8.28 4.60 -16.20
N GLY A 370 8.04 5.79 -16.76
CA GLY A 370 7.74 5.93 -18.18
C GLY A 370 8.89 5.51 -19.09
N ALA A 371 10.14 5.77 -18.70
CA ALA A 371 11.31 5.33 -19.44
C ALA A 371 11.49 3.81 -19.42
N SER A 372 11.26 3.17 -18.27
CA SER A 372 11.30 1.71 -18.14
C SER A 372 10.24 1.03 -19.02
N LEU A 373 9.01 1.52 -19.02
CA LEU A 373 7.96 1.03 -19.92
C LEU A 373 8.29 1.26 -21.40
N ALA A 374 8.77 2.45 -21.76
CA ALA A 374 9.15 2.75 -23.13
C ALA A 374 10.33 1.91 -23.66
N ALA A 375 11.12 1.29 -22.78
CA ALA A 375 12.19 0.36 -23.13
C ALA A 375 11.65 -1.03 -23.52
N CYS A 376 10.38 -1.33 -23.22
CA CYS A 376 9.71 -2.57 -23.60
C CYS A 376 9.23 -2.54 -25.07
N LYS A 377 10.16 -2.74 -26.00
CA LYS A 377 9.94 -2.71 -27.47
C LYS A 377 10.52 -3.90 -28.18
#